data_AF-A0A6I5RXX1-F1
#
_entry.id   AF-A0A6I5RXX1-F1
#
_cell.length_a   1.000
_cell.length_b   1.000
_cell.length_c   1.000
_cell.angle_alpha   90.00
_cell.angle_beta   90.00
_cell.angle_gamma   90.00
#
_symmetry.space_group_name_H-M   'P 1'
#
loop_
_entity.id
_entity.type
_entity.pdbx_description
1 polymer ?
#
loop_
_entity_poly.entity_id
_entity_poly.type
_entity_poly.pdbx_seq_one_letter_code
_entity_poly.pdbx_strand_id
1 'polypeptide(L)'
;MGAQWKTEGVSALWPEINGPFLSLRGMADAYHPEDEIQKTYKQLLAGFDAITGCEMKELYRFRIALDQMSEQTTSIPEIFLIHKAFTAWVNFEYDLARMLFTQHIRAYPSDIIALFFLHMLDFCTGKTTNLNSVLAFCDNHISKTHYLYSYYLSM
;
A
#
# COMPACT_ATOMS: atom_id res chain seq x y z
N MET A 1 -2.08 -13.13 23.53
CA MET A 1 -2.29 -13.12 22.06
C MET A 1 -3.28 -12.02 21.73
N GLY A 2 -2.85 -10.76 21.71
CA GLY A 2 -3.77 -9.65 21.49
C GLY A 2 -3.00 -8.38 21.19
N ALA A 3 -3.50 -7.62 20.20
CA ALA A 3 -3.05 -6.32 19.69
C ALA A 3 -2.30 -6.28 18.34
N GLN A 4 -1.89 -7.41 17.74
CA GLN A 4 -1.07 -7.36 16.51
C GLN A 4 -1.87 -6.91 15.26
N TRP A 5 -3.15 -7.26 15.15
CA TRP A 5 -3.95 -6.96 13.94
C TRP A 5 -4.32 -5.48 13.77
N LYS A 6 -4.31 -4.69 14.85
CA LYS A 6 -4.74 -3.29 14.79
C LYS A 6 -3.70 -2.36 14.14
N THR A 7 -2.45 -2.81 13.99
CA THR A 7 -1.36 -1.99 13.45
C THR A 7 -0.98 -2.37 12.03
N GLU A 8 -1.60 -3.40 11.46
CA GLU A 8 -1.25 -3.99 10.16
C GLU A 8 -2.00 -3.34 8.97
N GLY A 9 -2.99 -2.48 9.22
CA GLY A 9 -3.64 -1.65 8.19
C GLY A 9 -4.19 -2.48 7.02
N VAL A 10 -3.84 -2.11 5.78
CA VAL A 10 -4.29 -2.85 4.59
C VAL A 10 -3.67 -4.25 4.49
N SER A 11 -2.51 -4.47 5.10
CA SER A 11 -1.89 -5.81 5.16
C SER A 11 -2.78 -6.82 5.89
N ALA A 12 -3.65 -6.38 6.80
CA ALA A 12 -4.59 -7.27 7.52
C ALA A 12 -5.86 -7.62 6.71
N LEU A 13 -6.18 -6.89 5.65
CA LEU A 13 -7.42 -7.08 4.89
C LEU A 13 -7.42 -8.39 4.08
N TRP A 14 -6.24 -8.82 3.64
CA TRP A 14 -6.06 -10.07 2.92
C TRP A 14 -4.65 -10.64 3.15
N PRO A 15 -4.36 -11.25 4.31
CA PRO A 15 -3.01 -11.68 4.69
C PRO A 15 -2.29 -12.54 3.64
N GLU A 16 -3.04 -13.44 2.99
CA GLU A 16 -2.57 -14.44 2.03
C GLU A 16 -2.02 -13.83 0.74
N ILE A 17 -2.45 -12.62 0.37
CA ILE A 17 -2.05 -11.98 -0.88
C ILE A 17 -0.73 -11.21 -0.75
N ASN A 18 -0.38 -10.81 0.47
CA ASN A 18 0.75 -9.90 0.72
C ASN A 18 2.09 -10.49 0.32
N GLY A 19 2.36 -11.77 0.67
CA GLY A 19 3.61 -12.44 0.33
C GLY A 19 3.85 -12.53 -1.18
N PRO A 20 2.90 -13.08 -1.96
CA PRO A 20 2.96 -13.07 -3.42
C PRO A 20 3.17 -11.68 -4.01
N PHE A 21 2.38 -10.69 -3.56
CA PHE A 21 2.47 -9.31 -4.03
C PHE A 21 3.87 -8.71 -3.77
N LEU A 22 4.37 -8.78 -2.53
CA LEU A 22 5.68 -8.26 -2.14
C LEU A 22 6.85 -9.01 -2.79
N SER A 23 6.62 -10.23 -3.28
CA SER A 23 7.62 -10.99 -4.04
C SER A 23 7.81 -10.50 -5.48
N LEU A 24 7.07 -9.48 -5.92
CA LEU A 24 7.11 -8.92 -7.28
C LEU A 24 6.85 -9.94 -8.39
N ARG A 25 6.18 -11.06 -8.06
CA ARG A 25 5.79 -12.10 -9.03
C ARG A 25 4.46 -11.81 -9.71
N GLY A 26 3.89 -10.63 -9.46
CA GLY A 26 2.55 -10.24 -9.88
C GLY A 26 1.47 -10.91 -9.02
N MET A 27 0.25 -10.39 -9.16
CA MET A 27 -0.94 -10.92 -8.50
C MET A 27 -1.42 -12.16 -9.26
N ALA A 28 -1.26 -13.35 -8.67
CA ALA A 28 -1.69 -14.58 -9.33
C ALA A 28 -3.22 -14.58 -9.53
N ASP A 29 -3.68 -14.97 -10.74
CA ASP A 29 -5.10 -15.09 -11.08
C ASP A 29 -5.87 -16.05 -10.15
N ALA A 30 -5.15 -16.94 -9.45
CA ALA A 30 -5.71 -17.85 -8.46
C ALA A 30 -6.37 -17.14 -7.26
N TYR A 31 -5.98 -15.91 -6.93
CA TYR A 31 -6.55 -15.16 -5.81
C TYR A 31 -7.89 -14.54 -6.19
N HIS A 32 -8.98 -15.17 -5.77
CA HIS A 32 -10.34 -14.67 -5.98
C HIS A 32 -10.82 -13.96 -4.71
N PRO A 33 -11.21 -12.67 -4.78
CA PRO A 33 -11.77 -11.98 -3.63
C PRO A 33 -13.03 -12.67 -3.12
N GLU A 34 -13.14 -12.83 -1.81
CA GLU A 34 -14.32 -13.42 -1.15
C GLU A 34 -15.37 -12.35 -0.83
N ASP A 35 -14.96 -11.09 -0.70
CA ASP A 35 -15.83 -9.94 -0.39
C ASP A 35 -15.44 -8.67 -1.17
N GLU A 36 -16.25 -7.62 -1.01
CA GLU A 36 -16.06 -6.33 -1.70
C GLU A 36 -14.83 -5.55 -1.19
N ILE A 37 -14.39 -5.78 0.05
CA ILE A 37 -13.19 -5.12 0.61
C ILE A 37 -11.95 -5.73 -0.05
N GLN A 38 -11.83 -7.05 -0.09
CA GLN A 38 -10.75 -7.76 -0.77
C GLN A 38 -10.71 -7.43 -2.26
N LYS A 39 -11.88 -7.27 -2.90
CA LYS A 39 -11.99 -6.86 -4.30
C LYS A 39 -11.44 -5.45 -4.52
N THR A 40 -11.82 -4.51 -3.66
CA THR A 40 -11.27 -3.13 -3.69
C THR A 40 -9.77 -3.15 -3.45
N TYR A 41 -9.30 -3.90 -2.45
CA TYR A 41 -7.88 -4.04 -2.15
C TYR A 41 -7.09 -4.63 -3.32
N LYS A 42 -7.61 -5.69 -3.97
CA LYS A 42 -7.01 -6.28 -5.17
C LYS A 42 -6.89 -5.28 -6.32
N GLN A 43 -7.90 -4.43 -6.52
CA GLN A 43 -7.84 -3.37 -7.54
C GLN A 43 -6.75 -2.33 -7.22
N LEU A 44 -6.57 -1.96 -5.95
CA LEU A 44 -5.50 -1.05 -5.53
C LEU A 44 -4.11 -1.67 -5.77
N LEU A 45 -3.92 -2.95 -5.41
CA LEU A 45 -2.67 -3.68 -5.65
C LEU A 45 -2.34 -3.80 -7.15
N ALA A 46 -3.33 -4.16 -7.98
CA ALA A 46 -3.15 -4.25 -9.42
C ALA A 46 -2.86 -2.87 -10.06
N GLY A 47 -3.53 -1.82 -9.59
CA GLY A 47 -3.27 -0.46 -10.04
C GLY A 47 -1.88 0.03 -9.66
N PHE A 48 -1.42 -0.27 -8.45
CA PHE A 48 -0.05 -0.02 -8.03
C PHE A 48 0.97 -0.69 -8.95
N ASP A 49 0.84 -2.00 -9.19
CA ASP A 49 1.74 -2.74 -10.07
C ASP A 49 1.80 -2.09 -11.47
N ALA A 50 0.66 -1.61 -11.98
CA ALA A 50 0.59 -0.95 -13.28
C ALA A 50 1.29 0.42 -13.32
N ILE A 51 1.17 1.23 -12.26
CA ILE A 51 1.72 2.60 -12.26
C ILE A 51 3.20 2.69 -11.88
N THR A 52 3.76 1.67 -11.21
CA THR A 52 5.19 1.65 -10.84
C THR A 52 6.12 1.58 -12.06
N GLY A 53 5.62 1.15 -13.22
CA GLY A 53 6.31 1.27 -14.51
C GLY A 53 6.38 2.70 -15.07
N CYS A 54 5.75 3.68 -14.42
CA CYS A 54 5.70 5.10 -14.82
C CYS A 54 5.13 5.35 -16.23
N GLU A 55 4.30 4.44 -16.74
CA GLU A 55 3.63 4.60 -18.04
C GLU A 55 2.40 5.49 -17.92
N MET A 56 2.35 6.60 -18.67
CA MET A 56 1.23 7.56 -18.66
C MET A 56 -0.14 6.92 -18.90
N LYS A 57 -0.19 5.90 -19.76
CA LYS A 57 -1.41 5.16 -20.09
C LYS A 57 -1.94 4.40 -18.88
N GLU A 58 -1.06 3.79 -18.10
CA GLU A 58 -1.42 3.03 -16.90
C GLU A 58 -1.82 3.96 -15.75
N LEU A 59 -1.15 5.11 -15.59
CA LEU A 59 -1.58 6.17 -14.67
C LEU A 59 -3.03 6.62 -14.94
N TYR A 60 -3.35 6.87 -16.21
CA TYR A 60 -4.72 7.28 -16.60
C TYR A 60 -5.75 6.16 -16.37
N ARG A 61 -5.42 4.91 -16.71
CA ARG A 61 -6.29 3.75 -16.47
C ARG A 61 -6.56 3.56 -14.98
N PHE A 62 -5.53 3.65 -14.15
CA PHE A 62 -5.69 3.50 -12.72
C PHE A 62 -6.50 4.64 -12.11
N ARG A 63 -6.31 5.88 -12.59
CA ARG A 63 -7.17 7.01 -12.19
C ARG A 63 -8.66 6.73 -12.44
N ILE A 64 -9.03 6.25 -13.63
CA ILE A 64 -10.43 5.89 -13.93
C ILE A 64 -10.91 4.79 -12.97
N ALA A 65 -10.09 3.77 -12.71
CA ALA A 65 -10.45 2.70 -11.80
C ALA A 65 -10.68 3.20 -10.37
N LEU A 66 -9.83 4.11 -9.86
CA LEU A 66 -9.97 4.73 -8.54
C LEU A 66 -11.28 5.52 -8.41
N ASP A 67 -11.68 6.25 -9.46
CA ASP A 67 -12.93 7.04 -9.49
C ASP A 67 -14.19 6.14 -9.52
N GLN A 68 -14.06 4.89 -9.95
CA GLN A 68 -15.15 3.91 -10.04
C GLN A 68 -15.27 3.02 -8.80
N MET A 69 -14.34 3.11 -7.85
CA MET A 69 -14.39 2.31 -6.62
C MET A 69 -15.59 2.72 -5.74
N SER A 70 -16.16 1.75 -5.02
CA SER A 70 -17.29 1.96 -4.12
C SER A 70 -16.92 2.92 -2.99
N GLU A 71 -17.77 3.92 -2.73
CA GLU A 71 -17.61 4.83 -1.60
C GLU A 71 -17.67 4.07 -0.26
N GLN A 72 -18.48 3.01 -0.18
CA GLN A 72 -18.60 2.19 1.03
C GLN A 72 -17.28 1.52 1.39
N THR A 73 -16.58 0.92 0.43
CA THR A 73 -15.30 0.23 0.68
C THR A 73 -14.14 1.21 0.81
N THR A 74 -14.14 2.30 0.05
CA THR A 74 -13.10 3.34 0.14
C THR A 74 -13.21 4.21 1.39
N SER A 75 -14.35 4.19 2.10
CA SER A 75 -14.52 4.88 3.37
C SER A 75 -14.00 4.11 4.58
N ILE A 76 -13.61 2.84 4.44
CA ILE A 76 -13.07 2.09 5.59
C ILE A 76 -11.69 2.64 6.00
N PRO A 77 -11.38 2.72 7.31
CA PRO A 77 -10.19 3.40 7.80
C PRO A 77 -8.87 2.92 7.18
N GLU A 78 -8.75 1.62 6.93
CA GLU A 78 -7.55 0.99 6.35
C GLU A 78 -7.37 1.37 4.88
N ILE A 79 -8.44 1.51 4.09
CA ILE A 79 -8.34 1.82 2.66
C ILE A 79 -8.33 3.32 2.40
N PHE A 80 -9.04 4.12 3.20
CA PHE A 80 -9.34 5.51 2.90
C PHE A 80 -8.10 6.35 2.56
N LEU A 81 -7.06 6.29 3.38
CA LEU A 81 -5.84 7.05 3.13
C LEU A 81 -5.03 6.49 1.97
N ILE A 82 -5.05 5.17 1.76
CA ILE A 82 -4.37 4.50 0.64
C ILE A 82 -5.02 4.89 -0.70
N HIS A 83 -6.35 4.84 -0.78
CA HIS A 83 -7.11 5.27 -1.97
C HIS A 83 -6.80 6.73 -2.30
N LYS A 84 -6.89 7.64 -1.33
CA LYS A 84 -6.55 9.05 -1.52
C LYS A 84 -5.09 9.26 -1.93
N ALA A 85 -4.16 8.52 -1.34
CA ALA A 85 -2.75 8.61 -1.69
C ALA A 85 -2.50 8.20 -3.14
N PHE A 86 -3.16 7.12 -3.60
CA PHE A 86 -3.10 6.72 -5.01
C PHE A 86 -3.75 7.73 -5.94
N THR A 87 -4.90 8.31 -5.57
CA THR A 87 -5.54 9.39 -6.35
C THR A 87 -4.60 10.59 -6.50
N ALA A 88 -3.94 11.02 -5.43
CA ALA A 88 -2.94 12.09 -5.49
C ALA A 88 -1.75 11.69 -6.38
N TRP A 89 -1.27 10.45 -6.27
CA TRP A 89 -0.14 9.95 -7.07
C TRP A 89 -0.45 9.99 -8.56
N VAL A 90 -1.58 9.40 -9.00
CA VAL A 90 -1.96 9.40 -10.43
C VAL A 90 -2.28 10.79 -10.98
N ASN A 91 -2.52 11.77 -10.11
CA ASN A 91 -2.68 13.18 -10.45
C ASN A 91 -1.37 14.00 -10.36
N PHE A 92 -0.22 13.34 -10.18
CA PHE A 92 1.11 13.95 -10.07
C PHE A 92 1.30 14.84 -8.82
N GLU A 93 0.42 14.72 -7.82
CA GLU A 93 0.49 15.42 -6.54
C GLU A 93 1.37 14.63 -5.56
N TYR A 94 2.63 14.38 -5.93
CA TYR A 94 3.50 13.44 -5.23
C TYR A 94 3.73 13.76 -3.75
N ASP A 95 3.87 15.04 -3.40
CA ASP A 95 4.07 15.43 -2.00
C ASP A 95 2.81 15.17 -1.14
N LEU A 96 1.62 15.33 -1.73
CA LEU A 96 0.35 14.98 -1.10
C LEU A 96 0.21 13.46 -0.95
N ALA A 97 0.48 12.70 -2.01
CA ALA A 97 0.46 11.24 -1.98
C ALA A 97 1.37 10.69 -0.87
N ARG A 98 2.59 11.24 -0.78
CA ARG A 98 3.58 10.88 0.23
C ARG A 98 3.09 11.19 1.65
N MET A 99 2.51 12.37 1.85
CA MET A 99 1.94 12.77 3.14
C MET A 99 0.84 11.81 3.58
N LEU A 100 -0.07 11.44 2.67
CA LEU A 100 -1.18 10.53 2.94
C LEU A 100 -0.70 9.11 3.27
N PHE A 101 0.26 8.55 2.51
CA PHE A 101 0.87 7.27 2.87
C PHE A 101 1.57 7.33 4.22
N THR A 102 2.31 8.41 4.51
CA THR A 102 2.98 8.58 5.81
C THR A 102 1.97 8.67 6.95
N GLN A 103 0.84 9.35 6.74
CA GLN A 103 -0.24 9.44 7.72
C GLN A 103 -0.85 8.07 8.00
N HIS A 104 -1.07 7.26 6.94
CA HIS A 104 -1.53 5.88 7.08
C HIS A 104 -0.55 5.04 7.88
N ILE A 105 0.74 5.06 7.54
CA ILE A 105 1.78 4.31 8.26
C ILE A 105 1.88 4.74 9.72
N ARG A 106 1.67 6.03 10.05
CA ARG A 106 1.62 6.47 11.45
C ARG A 106 0.44 5.91 12.23
N ALA A 107 -0.69 5.64 11.57
CA ALA A 107 -1.84 4.98 12.17
C ALA A 107 -1.65 3.45 12.24
N TYR A 108 -1.00 2.87 11.23
CA TYR A 108 -0.75 1.43 11.07
C TYR A 108 0.74 1.15 10.87
N PRO A 109 1.56 1.25 11.93
CA PRO A 109 3.01 1.23 11.81
C PRO A 109 3.60 -0.14 11.45
N SER A 110 2.78 -1.20 11.45
CA SER A 110 3.17 -2.54 11.01
C SER A 110 2.68 -2.88 9.60
N ASP A 111 2.06 -1.92 8.89
CA ASP A 111 1.56 -2.12 7.53
C ASP A 111 2.70 -2.10 6.50
N ILE A 112 3.27 -3.28 6.26
CA ILE A 112 4.41 -3.46 5.35
C ILE A 112 4.03 -3.19 3.90
N ILE A 113 2.77 -3.43 3.51
CA ILE A 113 2.27 -3.11 2.17
C ILE A 113 2.24 -1.60 1.94
N ALA A 114 1.69 -0.84 2.90
CA ALA A 114 1.67 0.62 2.79
C ALA A 114 3.09 1.22 2.76
N LEU A 115 4.02 0.64 3.53
CA LEU A 115 5.43 1.03 3.48
C LEU A 115 6.04 0.74 2.10
N PHE A 116 5.71 -0.39 1.49
CA PHE A 116 6.17 -0.74 0.15
C PHE A 116 5.62 0.23 -0.91
N PHE A 117 4.35 0.64 -0.81
CA PHE A 117 3.79 1.69 -1.67
C PHE A 117 4.57 3.00 -1.56
N LEU A 118 4.82 3.46 -0.32
CA LEU A 118 5.60 4.67 -0.08
C LEU A 118 7.02 4.57 -0.61
N HIS A 119 7.66 3.42 -0.43
CA HIS A 119 9.00 3.18 -0.96
C HIS A 119 9.02 3.33 -2.48
N MET A 120 8.07 2.70 -3.19
CA MET A 120 8.02 2.82 -4.65
C MET A 120 7.68 4.24 -5.10
N LEU A 121 6.84 4.98 -4.38
CA LEU A 121 6.61 6.41 -4.65
C LEU A 121 7.91 7.23 -4.52
N ASP A 122 8.62 7.07 -3.40
CA ASP A 122 9.88 7.78 -3.16
C ASP A 122 10.95 7.34 -4.19
N PHE A 123 10.96 6.08 -4.63
CA PHE A 123 11.82 5.60 -5.72
C PHE A 123 11.49 6.25 -7.07
N CYS A 124 10.22 6.20 -7.49
CA CYS A 124 9.75 6.80 -8.75
C CYS A 124 10.00 8.32 -8.82
N THR A 125 10.07 8.99 -7.67
CA THR A 125 10.30 10.44 -7.58
C THR A 125 11.74 10.83 -7.25
N GLY A 126 12.66 9.86 -7.13
CA GLY A 126 14.08 10.11 -6.81
C GLY A 126 14.32 10.63 -5.38
N LYS A 127 13.39 10.38 -4.46
CA LYS A 127 13.36 10.87 -3.07
C LYS A 127 13.56 9.75 -2.04
N THR A 128 14.15 8.61 -2.41
CA THR A 128 14.29 7.41 -1.55
C THR A 128 14.94 7.69 -0.19
N THR A 129 15.82 8.67 -0.07
CA THR A 129 16.45 9.06 1.22
C THR A 129 15.45 9.54 2.27
N ASN A 130 14.26 10.02 1.86
CA ASN A 130 13.21 10.45 2.78
C ASN A 130 12.56 9.28 3.53
N LEU A 131 12.73 8.05 3.03
CA LEU A 131 12.17 6.83 3.61
C LEU A 131 12.81 6.48 4.97
N ASN A 132 14.09 6.86 5.19
CA ASN A 132 14.85 6.54 6.40
C ASN A 132 14.11 6.92 7.70
N SER A 133 13.48 8.10 7.71
CA SER A 133 12.72 8.58 8.88
C SER A 133 11.48 7.73 9.17
N VAL A 134 10.85 7.18 8.13
CA VAL A 134 9.65 6.34 8.25
C VAL A 134 10.05 4.92 8.66
N LEU A 135 11.13 4.37 8.10
CA LEU A 135 11.68 3.08 8.51
C LEU A 135 12.09 3.09 9.98
N ALA A 136 12.84 4.09 10.43
CA ALA A 136 13.23 4.22 11.84
C ALA A 136 12.02 4.28 12.79
N PHE A 137 10.90 4.84 12.34
CA PHE A 137 9.65 4.82 13.09
C PHE A 137 9.02 3.42 13.12
N CYS A 138 8.91 2.73 11.97
CA CYS A 138 8.34 1.39 11.87
C CYS A 138 9.17 0.32 12.60
N ASP A 139 10.49 0.48 12.72
CA ASP A 139 11.38 -0.45 13.44
C ASP A 139 10.93 -0.74 14.87
N ASN A 140 10.34 0.26 15.53
CA ASN A 140 9.87 0.12 16.91
C ASN A 140 8.55 -0.66 17.02
N HIS A 141 7.89 -0.94 15.90
CA HIS A 141 6.54 -1.50 15.83
C HIS A 141 6.46 -2.83 15.07
N ILE A 142 7.42 -3.13 14.19
CA ILE A 142 7.46 -4.38 13.44
C ILE A 142 8.36 -5.38 14.17
N SER A 143 7.74 -6.41 14.75
CA SER A 143 8.48 -7.52 15.36
C SER A 143 9.31 -8.26 14.32
N LYS A 144 10.53 -8.70 14.69
CA LYS A 144 11.36 -9.61 13.88
C LYS A 144 10.68 -10.96 13.59
N THR A 145 9.66 -11.31 14.36
CA THR A 145 8.84 -12.52 14.16
C THR A 145 7.63 -12.27 13.26
N HIS A 146 7.44 -11.06 12.74
CA HIS A 146 6.35 -10.74 11.82
C HIS A 146 6.51 -11.53 10.53
N TYR A 147 5.43 -12.12 10.01
CA TYR A 147 5.50 -13.03 8.84
C TYR A 147 5.97 -12.32 7.56
N LEU A 148 5.71 -11.01 7.44
CA LEU A 148 6.23 -10.18 6.35
C LEU A 148 7.56 -9.48 6.67
N TYR A 149 8.20 -9.75 7.82
CA TYR A 149 9.43 -9.05 8.23
C TYR A 149 10.55 -9.15 7.19
N SER A 150 10.66 -10.26 6.45
CA SER A 150 11.66 -10.40 5.38
C SER A 150 11.52 -9.39 4.23
N TYR A 151 10.33 -8.80 4.07
CA TYR A 151 10.05 -7.77 3.05
C TYR A 151 10.16 -6.36 3.63
N TYR A 152 10.37 -6.24 4.93
CA TYR A 152 10.63 -4.97 5.56
C TYR A 152 12.07 -4.52 5.29
N LEU A 153 12.24 -3.25 4.90
CA LEU A 153 13.46 -2.76 4.25
C LEU A 153 14.36 -1.90 5.16
N SER A 154 14.22 -2.01 6.48
CA SER A 154 15.15 -1.36 7.41
C SER A 154 16.42 -2.20 7.56
N MET A 155 17.55 -1.68 7.09
CA MET A 155 18.91 -2.15 7.38
C MET A 155 19.75 -1.00 7.90
#